data_AF-A0A1J3DYQ4-F1
#
_entry.id   AF-A0A1J3DYQ4-F1
#
_cell.length_a   1.000
_cell.length_b   1.000
_cell.length_c   1.000
_cell.angle_alpha   90.00
_cell.angle_beta   90.00
_cell.angle_gamma   90.00
#
_symmetry.space_group_name_H-M   'P 1'
#
loop_
_entity.id
_entity.type
_entity.pdbx_description
1 polymer ?
#
loop_
_entity_poly.entity_id
_entity_poly.type
_entity_poly.pdbx_seq_one_letter_code
_entity_poly.pdbx_strand_id
1 'polypeptide(L)'
;SFQQVACGQSITVALSVSGQVYAMGIADPSQDNVVRAPSCIETGLGKSFVQEVACGFHHIAVLNSKAEVYTWGRGSNGQLGHGDTEHRRIPTLVKALKG
;
A
#
# COMPACT_ATOMS: atom_id res chain seq x y z
N SER A 1 15.98 5.72 8.85
CA SER A 1 16.73 5.17 7.70
C SER A 1 15.77 4.39 6.81
N PHE A 2 15.96 4.42 5.48
CA PHE A 2 15.07 3.81 4.50
C PHE A 2 15.82 2.79 3.64
N GLN A 3 15.13 1.72 3.24
CA GLN A 3 15.71 0.63 2.43
C GLN A 3 15.11 0.52 1.03
N GLN A 4 13.89 1.02 0.81
CA GLN A 4 13.23 0.98 -0.49
C GLN A 4 12.33 2.19 -0.69
N VAL A 5 12.15 2.59 -1.95
CA VAL A 5 11.16 3.56 -2.41
C VAL A 5 10.43 2.98 -3.62
N ALA A 6 9.15 3.30 -3.75
CA ALA A 6 8.34 3.00 -4.93
C ALA A 6 7.50 4.22 -5.29
N CYS A 7 7.36 4.49 -6.58
CA CYS A 7 6.60 5.63 -7.10
C CYS A 7 5.51 5.14 -8.06
N GLY A 8 4.28 5.60 -7.83
CA GLY A 8 3.16 5.52 -8.76
C GLY A 8 2.98 6.83 -9.51
N GLN A 9 1.83 7.01 -10.17
CA GLN A 9 1.55 8.25 -10.92
C GLN A 9 1.43 9.48 -10.02
N SER A 10 0.74 9.32 -8.89
CA SER A 10 0.46 10.41 -7.95
C SER A 10 0.77 10.02 -6.51
N ILE A 11 1.53 8.96 -6.29
CA ILE A 11 1.89 8.44 -4.97
C ILE A 11 3.36 8.07 -4.90
N THR A 12 3.97 8.30 -3.75
CA THR A 12 5.31 7.82 -3.42
C THR A 12 5.25 7.10 -2.08
N VAL A 13 5.86 5.92 -2.03
CA VAL A 13 5.93 5.07 -0.84
C VAL A 13 7.39 4.82 -0.50
N ALA A 14 7.74 4.97 0.77
CA ALA A 14 9.06 4.67 1.29
C ALA A 14 8.96 3.60 2.39
N LEU A 15 9.87 2.64 2.36
CA LEU A 15 9.99 1.57 3.35
C LEU A 15 11.21 1.84 4.24
N SER A 16 10.98 1.95 5.54
CA SER A 16 12.06 2.07 6.52
C SER A 16 12.80 0.73 6.72
N VAL A 17 14.04 0.80 7.22
CA VAL A 17 14.79 -0.40 7.66
C VAL A 17 14.11 -1.14 8.83
N SER A 18 13.22 -0.46 9.56
CA SER A 18 12.40 -1.04 10.64
C SER A 18 11.11 -1.70 10.12
N GLY A 19 10.91 -1.76 8.81
CA GLY A 19 9.73 -2.36 8.18
C GLY A 19 8.46 -1.50 8.23
N GLN A 20 8.59 -0.19 8.50
CA GLN A 20 7.48 0.77 8.50
C GLN A 20 7.31 1.38 7.11
N VAL A 21 6.05 1.50 6.68
CA VAL A 21 5.68 2.07 5.38
C VAL A 21 5.23 3.51 5.56
N TYR A 22 5.82 4.40 4.78
CA TYR A 22 5.44 5.81 4.71
C TYR A 22 4.91 6.11 3.31
N ALA A 23 3.83 6.89 3.21
CA ALA A 23 3.31 7.32 1.91
C ALA A 23 3.02 8.82 1.87
N MET A 24 3.11 9.37 0.67
CA MET A 24 2.71 10.74 0.32
C MET A 24 2.09 10.76 -1.09
N GLY A 25 1.18 11.69 -1.33
CA GLY A 25 0.39 11.76 -2.54
C GLY A 25 -0.97 11.07 -2.38
N ILE A 26 -1.50 10.55 -3.50
CA ILE A 26 -2.87 10.06 -3.63
C ILE A 26 -2.85 8.66 -4.25
N ALA A 27 -3.28 7.66 -3.46
CA ALA A 27 -3.49 6.31 -3.97
C ALA A 27 -4.80 6.19 -4.75
N ASP A 28 -5.82 6.97 -4.39
CA ASP A 28 -7.15 6.93 -4.99
C ASP A 28 -7.59 8.37 -5.33
N PRO A 29 -7.66 8.75 -6.61
CA PRO A 29 -8.02 10.11 -7.05
C PRO A 29 -9.41 10.57 -6.61
N SER A 30 -10.30 9.63 -6.24
CA SER A 30 -11.62 9.96 -5.71
C SER A 30 -11.58 10.46 -4.26
N GLN A 31 -10.39 10.50 -3.65
CA GLN A 31 -10.16 11.04 -2.31
C GLN A 31 -9.85 12.54 -2.36
N ASP A 32 -10.56 13.33 -1.54
CA ASP A 32 -10.24 14.74 -1.30
C ASP A 32 -9.03 14.95 -0.36
N ASN A 33 -8.54 13.90 0.31
CA ASN A 33 -7.49 14.03 1.32
C ASN A 33 -6.11 13.68 0.77
N VAL A 34 -5.46 14.68 0.16
CA VAL A 34 -4.08 14.57 -0.33
C VAL A 34 -3.09 14.50 0.82
N VAL A 35 -2.31 13.42 0.91
CA VAL A 35 -1.24 13.29 1.90
C VAL A 35 -0.03 14.12 1.43
N ARG A 36 0.08 15.36 1.89
CA ARG A 36 1.10 16.33 1.41
C ARG A 36 2.51 16.11 1.99
N ALA A 37 2.62 15.38 3.09
CA ALA A 37 3.88 15.04 3.74
C ALA A 37 3.91 13.53 4.05
N PRO A 38 5.10 12.88 4.04
CA PRO A 38 5.22 11.45 4.35
C PRO A 38 4.51 11.10 5.66
N SER A 39 3.54 10.21 5.59
CA SER A 39 2.78 9.75 6.75
C SER A 39 2.95 8.24 6.92
N CYS A 40 3.17 7.80 8.16
CA CYS A 40 3.29 6.38 8.49
C CYS A 40 1.94 5.68 8.30
N ILE A 41 1.93 4.55 7.60
CA ILE A 41 0.73 3.73 7.40
C ILE A 41 0.66 2.68 8.50
N GLU A 42 -0.06 3.00 9.57
CA GLU A 42 -0.21 2.11 10.73
C GLU A 42 -1.47 1.24 10.62
N THR A 43 -2.56 1.81 10.10
CA THR A 43 -3.85 1.11 9.96
C THR A 43 -3.76 0.05 8.87
N GLY A 44 -4.30 -1.15 9.15
CA GLY A 44 -4.35 -2.28 8.21
C GLY A 44 -3.09 -3.16 8.21
N LEU A 45 -1.91 -2.58 8.41
CA LEU A 45 -0.64 -3.35 8.53
C LEU A 45 -0.33 -3.76 9.98
N GLY A 46 -0.81 -3.00 10.97
CA GLY A 46 -0.57 -3.30 12.38
C GLY A 46 0.92 -3.33 12.73
N LYS A 47 1.37 -4.37 13.44
CA LYS A 47 2.79 -4.58 13.80
C LYS A 47 3.55 -5.41 12.74
N SER A 48 3.07 -5.48 11.50
CA SER A 48 3.73 -6.26 10.45
C SER A 48 5.05 -5.61 10.05
N PHE A 49 6.10 -6.42 9.95
CA PHE A 49 7.37 -5.98 9.38
C PHE A 49 7.31 -6.10 7.86
N VAL A 50 7.21 -4.97 7.16
CA VAL A 50 7.18 -4.95 5.68
C VAL A 50 8.59 -5.14 5.13
N GLN A 51 8.71 -6.01 4.13
CA GLN A 51 9.98 -6.31 3.45
C GLN A 51 10.07 -5.64 2.09
N GLU A 52 8.94 -5.54 1.39
CA GLU A 52 8.90 -4.95 0.05
C GLU A 52 7.66 -4.07 -0.16
N VAL A 53 7.85 -3.01 -0.95
CA VAL A 53 6.79 -2.11 -1.40
C VAL A 53 6.81 -1.96 -2.92
N ALA A 54 5.63 -1.88 -3.53
CA ALA A 54 5.44 -1.59 -4.94
C ALA A 54 4.27 -0.63 -5.14
N CYS A 55 4.36 0.19 -6.19
CA CYS A 55 3.29 1.13 -6.56
C CYS A 55 2.86 0.86 -8.01
N GLY A 56 1.55 0.87 -8.23
CA GLY A 56 0.98 1.04 -9.56
C GLY A 56 0.52 2.48 -9.79
N PHE A 57 -0.31 2.69 -10.81
CA PHE A 57 -0.81 4.01 -11.18
C PHE A 57 -1.54 4.70 -10.02
N HIS A 58 -2.47 3.97 -9.38
CA HIS A 58 -3.30 4.40 -8.26
C HIS A 58 -3.53 3.25 -7.26
N HIS A 59 -2.49 2.50 -6.94
CA HIS A 59 -2.56 1.49 -5.88
C HIS A 59 -1.17 1.18 -5.34
N ILE A 60 -1.14 0.61 -4.15
CA ILE A 60 0.07 0.17 -3.47
C ILE A 60 -0.10 -1.31 -3.15
N ALA A 61 1.00 -2.05 -3.27
CA ALA A 61 1.14 -3.42 -2.81
C ALA A 61 2.33 -3.51 -1.85
N VAL A 62 2.20 -4.32 -0.81
CA VAL A 62 3.32 -4.62 0.10
C VAL A 62 3.36 -6.10 0.45
N LEU A 63 4.56 -6.59 0.70
CA LEU A 63 4.84 -7.94 1.19
C LEU A 63 5.45 -7.83 2.59
N ASN A 64 4.85 -8.51 3.57
CA ASN A 64 5.38 -8.57 4.93
C ASN A 64 6.27 -9.80 5.17
N SER A 65 6.95 -9.84 6.32
CA SER A 65 7.81 -10.95 6.75
C SER A 65 7.10 -12.28 6.99
N LYS A 66 5.76 -12.29 6.99
CA LYS A 66 4.93 -13.50 7.05
C LYS A 66 4.51 -14.00 5.66
N ALA A 67 5.12 -13.45 4.61
CA ALA A 67 4.73 -13.69 3.22
C ALA A 67 3.26 -13.34 2.91
N GLU A 68 2.68 -12.38 3.66
CA GLU A 68 1.33 -11.90 3.41
C GLU A 68 1.37 -10.65 2.52
N VAL A 69 0.54 -10.67 1.48
CA VAL A 69 0.40 -9.56 0.53
C VAL A 69 -0.78 -8.68 0.92
N TYR A 70 -0.53 -7.37 0.99
CA TYR A 70 -1.58 -6.37 1.23
C TYR A 70 -1.62 -5.38 0.07
N THR A 71 -2.84 -5.01 -0.32
CA THR A 71 -3.07 -4.04 -1.40
C THR A 71 -4.10 -3.01 -0.99
N TRP A 72 -3.95 -1.77 -1.49
CA TRP A 72 -4.92 -0.70 -1.31
C TRP A 72 -4.78 0.40 -2.37
N GLY A 73 -5.78 1.26 -2.48
CA GLY A 73 -5.95 2.29 -3.50
C GLY A 73 -7.17 2.03 -4.38
N ARG A 74 -7.09 2.45 -5.64
CA ARG A 74 -8.14 2.26 -6.66
C ARG A 74 -8.26 0.79 -7.04
N GLY A 75 -9.48 0.27 -6.98
CA GLY A 75 -9.81 -1.11 -7.34
C GLY A 75 -10.60 -1.30 -8.64
N SER A 76 -10.92 -0.23 -9.38
CA SER A 76 -11.84 -0.27 -10.54
C SER A 76 -11.54 -1.33 -11.61
N ASN A 77 -10.29 -1.82 -11.69
CA ASN A 77 -9.83 -2.79 -12.68
C ASN A 77 -9.52 -4.16 -12.05
N GLY A 78 -9.93 -4.41 -10.80
CA GLY A 78 -9.63 -5.64 -10.06
C GLY A 78 -8.17 -5.76 -9.61
N GLN A 79 -7.36 -4.71 -9.74
CA GLN A 79 -5.91 -4.74 -9.47
C GLN A 79 -5.54 -5.00 -8.00
N LEU A 80 -6.50 -4.94 -7.09
CA LEU A 80 -6.29 -5.22 -5.66
C LEU A 80 -6.46 -6.72 -5.33
N GLY A 81 -6.97 -7.54 -6.25
CA GLY A 81 -7.02 -9.00 -6.06
C GLY A 81 -7.98 -9.48 -4.96
N HIS A 82 -8.98 -8.68 -4.57
CA HIS A 82 -9.92 -9.04 -3.50
C HIS A 82 -11.19 -9.76 -3.98
N GLY A 83 -11.27 -10.12 -5.27
CA GLY A 83 -12.45 -10.75 -5.88
C GLY A 83 -13.57 -9.77 -6.23
N ASP A 84 -13.29 -8.46 -6.17
CA ASP A 84 -14.19 -7.37 -6.51
C ASP A 84 -13.42 -6.23 -7.21
N THR A 85 -14.13 -5.16 -7.58
CA THR A 85 -13.55 -3.93 -8.16
C THR A 85 -13.61 -2.74 -7.19
N GLU A 86 -13.76 -3.01 -5.90
CA GLU A 86 -13.97 -1.99 -4.88
C GLU A 86 -12.67 -1.31 -4.48
N HIS A 87 -12.72 -0.01 -4.18
CA HIS A 87 -11.55 0.72 -3.70
C HIS A 87 -11.28 0.36 -2.25
N ARG A 88 -10.00 0.23 -1.87
CA ARG A 88 -9.61 -0.02 -0.48
C ARG A 88 -8.79 1.15 0.01
N ARG A 89 -9.24 1.80 1.09
CA ARG A 89 -8.58 3.00 1.64
C ARG A 89 -7.38 2.67 2.51
N ILE A 90 -7.39 1.49 3.10
CA ILE A 90 -6.36 0.99 3.99
C ILE A 90 -5.78 -0.31 3.44
N PRO A 91 -4.51 -0.62 3.73
CA PRO A 91 -3.92 -1.91 3.45
C PRO A 91 -4.85 -3.05 3.83
N THR A 92 -5.22 -3.86 2.84
CA THR A 92 -6.11 -5.00 3.05
C THR A 92 -5.43 -6.28 2.59
N LEU A 93 -5.48 -7.32 3.42
CA LEU A 93 -4.90 -8.62 3.12
C LEU A 93 -5.55 -9.22 1.86
N VAL A 94 -4.74 -9.61 0.88
CA VAL A 94 -5.16 -10.38 -0.27
C VAL A 94 -5.30 -11.84 0.15
N LYS A 95 -6.46 -12.20 0.73
CA LYS A 95 -6.70 -13.54 1.30
C LYS A 95 -6.43 -14.69 0.34
N ALA A 96 -6.66 -14.48 -0.96
CA ALA A 96 -6.44 -15.49 -2.00
C ALA A 96 -4.96 -15.86 -2.21
N LEU A 97 -4.02 -15.04 -1.73
CA LEU A 97 -2.57 -15.29 -1.81
C LEU A 97 -1.99 -15.82 -0.50
N LYS A 98 -2.81 -16.04 0.52
CA LYS A 98 -2.36 -16.63 1.78
C LYS A 98 -2.19 -18.14 1.58
N GLY A 99 -0.94 -18.61 1.64
CA GLY A 99 -0.60 -20.03 1.70
C GLY A 99 -1.04 -20.69 2.99
#